data_AF-A0A9E0AJD9-F1
#
_entry.id   AF-A0A9E0AJD9-F1
#
_cell.length_a   1.000
_cell.length_b   1.000
_cell.length_c   1.000
_cell.angle_alpha   90.00
_cell.angle_beta   90.00
_cell.angle_gamma   90.00
#
_symmetry.space_group_name_H-M   'P 1'
#
loop_
_entity.id
_entity.type
_entity.pdbx_description
1 polymer ?
#
loop_
_entity_poly.entity_id
_entity_poly.type
_entity_poly.pdbx_seq_one_letter_code
_entity_poly.pdbx_strand_id
1 'polypeptide(L)'
;MSDIFRFPYTFNVEQTKQQLLNFADGKWIAHYNKKDYVGDWNVLALRSGWGHPENIYSVPMPADNYKDTPLLDFFPEVRNILNHLACDKTS
;
A
#
# COMPACT_ATOMS: atom_id res chain seq x y z
N MET A 1 -21.72 0.55 -25.92
CA MET A 1 -21.09 -0.12 -24.76
C MET A 1 -20.75 0.98 -23.77
N SER A 2 -21.08 0.84 -22.49
CA SER A 2 -20.65 1.82 -21.49
C SER A 2 -19.20 1.54 -21.12
N ASP A 3 -18.31 2.52 -21.29
CA ASP A 3 -16.90 2.46 -20.88
C ASP A 3 -16.70 2.51 -19.34
N ILE A 4 -17.73 2.13 -18.58
CA ILE A 4 -17.74 2.17 -17.11
C ILE A 4 -17.59 0.74 -16.60
N PHE A 5 -16.41 0.43 -16.08
CA PHE A 5 -16.15 -0.80 -15.34
C PHE A 5 -16.30 -0.53 -13.84
N ARG A 6 -17.32 -1.10 -13.21
CA ARG A 6 -17.45 -1.05 -11.75
C ARG A 6 -16.54 -2.09 -11.14
N PHE A 7 -15.66 -1.67 -10.23
CA PHE A 7 -14.83 -2.59 -9.48
C PHE A 7 -15.72 -3.57 -8.68
N PRO A 8 -15.50 -4.89 -8.77
CA PRO A 8 -16.44 -5.88 -8.24
C PRO A 8 -16.32 -6.09 -6.72
N TYR A 9 -15.58 -5.24 -6.01
CA TYR A 9 -15.34 -5.33 -4.58
C TYR A 9 -15.73 -4.03 -3.87
N THR A 10 -16.29 -4.18 -2.68
CA THR A 10 -16.61 -3.06 -1.80
C THR A 10 -15.57 -2.95 -0.71
N PHE A 11 -15.26 -1.72 -0.31
CA PHE A 11 -14.30 -1.43 0.74
C PHE A 11 -15.02 -0.96 1.99
N ASN A 12 -14.74 -1.58 3.15
CA ASN A 12 -15.27 -1.11 4.41
C ASN A 12 -14.44 0.08 4.93
N VAL A 13 -14.79 1.27 4.44
CA VAL A 13 -14.10 2.53 4.75
C VAL A 13 -13.95 2.75 6.25
N GLU A 14 -14.99 2.47 7.04
CA GLU A 14 -14.94 2.69 8.49
C GLU A 14 -13.98 1.73 9.19
N GLN A 15 -13.97 0.45 8.79
CA GLN A 15 -13.03 -0.52 9.33
C GLN A 15 -11.58 -0.17 8.97
N THR A 16 -11.32 0.32 7.75
CA THR A 16 -9.98 0.79 7.37
C THR A 16 -9.54 2.01 8.17
N LYS A 17 -10.43 2.98 8.41
CA LYS A 17 -10.12 4.12 9.28
C LYS A 17 -9.77 3.66 10.69
N GLN A 18 -10.50 2.68 11.22
CA GLN A 18 -10.17 2.10 12.54
C GLN A 18 -8.81 1.39 12.53
N GLN A 19 -8.48 0.65 11.48
CA GLN A 19 -7.14 0.05 11.31
C GLN A 19 -6.04 1.10 11.31
N LEU A 20 -6.26 2.22 10.61
CA LEU A 20 -5.33 3.35 10.57
C LEU A 20 -5.14 4.01 11.93
N LEU A 21 -6.24 4.24 12.67
CA LEU A 21 -6.20 4.86 13.99
C LEU A 21 -5.55 3.96 15.05
N ASN A 22 -5.72 2.64 14.93
CA ASN A 22 -5.11 1.66 15.82
C ASN A 22 -3.63 1.38 15.50
N PHE A 23 -3.16 1.82 14.33
CA PHE A 23 -1.78 1.66 13.91
C PHE A 23 -0.91 2.73 14.59
N ALA A 24 0.06 2.29 15.39
CA ALA A 24 0.89 3.18 16.20
C ALA A 24 1.76 4.15 15.37
N ASP A 25 1.87 5.38 15.86
CA ASP A 25 2.76 6.40 15.31
C ASP A 25 4.24 5.94 15.34
N GLY A 26 4.99 6.26 14.28
CA GLY A 26 6.43 5.99 14.17
C GLY A 26 6.85 5.05 13.03
N LYS A 27 5.90 4.50 12.25
CA LYS A 27 6.20 3.72 11.03
C LYS A 27 6.03 4.49 9.73
N TRP A 28 5.43 5.68 9.80
CA TRP A 28 5.36 6.63 8.70
C TRP A 28 6.75 7.16 8.37
N ILE A 29 7.14 7.07 7.12
CA ILE A 29 8.45 7.54 6.64
C ILE A 29 8.21 8.72 5.71
N ALA A 30 8.98 9.79 5.87
CA ALA A 30 8.91 10.93 4.97
C ALA A 30 9.22 10.50 3.52
N HIS A 31 8.41 10.97 2.57
CA HIS A 31 8.60 10.69 1.16
C HIS A 31 9.97 11.17 0.71
N TYR A 32 10.72 10.32 -0.01
CA TYR A 32 12.11 10.60 -0.35
C TYR A 32 12.24 11.72 -1.39
N ASN A 33 11.32 11.80 -2.35
CA ASN A 33 11.34 12.81 -3.39
C ASN A 33 10.54 14.05 -2.99
N LYS A 34 11.25 15.08 -2.52
CA LYS A 34 10.69 16.38 -2.10
C LYS A 34 10.53 17.39 -3.22
N LYS A 35 10.87 17.04 -4.47
CA LYS A 35 10.82 17.99 -5.60
C LYS A 35 9.40 18.22 -6.11
N ASP A 36 8.52 17.25 -5.89
CA ASP A 36 7.20 17.19 -6.52
C ASP A 36 6.05 17.48 -5.55
N TYR A 37 6.35 17.95 -4.33
CA TYR A 37 5.32 18.30 -3.35
C TYR A 37 5.76 19.43 -2.41
N VAL A 38 4.77 20.07 -1.78
CA VAL A 38 4.96 21.09 -0.73
C VAL A 38 4.31 20.58 0.56
N GLY A 39 4.94 20.84 1.71
CA GLY A 39 4.47 20.40 3.02
C GLY A 39 5.10 19.07 3.45
N ASP A 40 4.36 18.30 4.25
CA ASP A 40 4.77 16.97 4.73
C ASP A 40 4.00 15.87 4.00
N TRP A 41 4.75 14.99 3.36
CA TRP A 41 4.20 13.77 2.77
C TRP A 41 4.93 12.58 3.38
N ASN A 42 4.18 11.73 4.06
CA ASN A 42 4.68 10.50 4.65
C ASN A 42 4.03 9.29 3.99
N VAL A 43 4.75 8.18 3.96
CA VAL A 43 4.32 6.93 3.35
C VAL A 43 4.39 5.76 4.32
N LEU A 44 3.56 4.76 4.03
CA LEU A 44 3.55 3.47 4.70
C LEU A 44 3.65 2.38 3.64
N ALA A 45 4.80 1.73 3.55
CA ALA A 45 5.03 0.70 2.54
C ALA A 45 4.39 -0.64 2.98
N LEU A 46 3.15 -0.89 2.56
CA LEU A 46 2.46 -2.17 2.82
C LEU A 46 3.02 -3.32 1.97
N ARG A 47 3.60 -2.98 0.82
CA ARG A 47 4.38 -3.86 -0.05
C ARG A 47 5.61 -3.09 -0.53
N SER A 48 6.74 -3.76 -0.71
CA SER A 48 7.99 -3.13 -1.10
C SER A 48 9.02 -4.14 -1.61
N GLY A 49 10.16 -3.63 -2.08
CA GLY A 49 11.30 -4.46 -2.45
C GLY A 49 11.82 -5.26 -1.26
N TRP A 50 11.90 -6.57 -1.48
CA TRP A 50 12.23 -7.63 -0.54
C TRP A 50 11.34 -7.69 0.72
N GLY A 51 10.20 -6.99 0.73
CA GLY A 51 9.29 -6.93 1.88
C GLY A 51 9.77 -6.04 3.03
N HIS A 52 10.75 -5.16 2.79
CA HIS A 52 11.30 -4.24 3.78
C HIS A 52 10.41 -2.98 3.94
N PRO A 53 9.76 -2.75 5.09
CA PRO A 53 8.87 -1.61 5.28
C PRO A 53 9.57 -0.24 5.20
N GLU A 54 10.88 -0.20 5.39
CA GLU A 54 11.74 0.96 5.22
C GLU A 54 12.09 1.27 3.76
N ASN A 55 11.89 0.33 2.85
CA ASN A 55 12.17 0.50 1.44
C ASN A 55 11.02 1.21 0.73
N ILE A 56 11.05 2.54 0.76
CA ILE A 56 10.03 3.41 0.15
C ILE A 56 10.37 3.83 -1.29
N TYR A 57 11.43 3.27 -1.88
CA TYR A 57 11.92 3.68 -3.18
C TYR A 57 11.10 3.05 -4.30
N SER A 58 10.58 3.89 -5.18
CA SER A 58 9.91 3.45 -6.42
C SER A 58 10.95 3.26 -7.53
N VAL A 59 11.77 2.22 -7.38
CA VAL A 59 12.79 1.83 -8.37
C VAL A 59 12.39 0.52 -9.07
N PRO A 60 12.67 0.37 -10.37
CA PRO A 60 12.43 -0.88 -11.07
C PRO A 60 13.13 -2.05 -10.38
N MET A 61 12.41 -3.15 -10.18
CA MET A 61 12.95 -4.39 -9.64
C MET A 61 12.24 -5.61 -10.24
N PRO A 62 12.86 -6.80 -10.20
CA PRO A 62 12.18 -8.03 -10.57
C PRO A 62 10.89 -8.22 -9.75
N ALA A 63 9.82 -8.68 -10.41
CA ALA A 63 8.52 -8.89 -9.77
C ALA A 63 8.61 -9.78 -8.52
N ASP A 64 9.43 -10.84 -8.57
CA ASP A 64 9.65 -11.77 -7.45
C ASP A 64 10.25 -11.11 -6.21
N ASN A 65 10.84 -9.92 -6.36
CA ASN A 65 11.40 -9.17 -5.26
C ASN A 65 10.37 -8.23 -4.63
N TYR A 66 9.22 -7.97 -5.26
CA TYR A 66 8.20 -7.10 -4.71
C TYR A 66 7.20 -7.89 -3.84
N LYS A 67 7.26 -7.69 -2.52
CA LYS A 67 6.60 -8.56 -1.54
C LYS A 67 5.84 -7.76 -0.49
N ASP A 68 4.91 -8.43 0.17
CA ASP A 68 4.23 -7.89 1.35
C ASP A 68 5.25 -7.56 2.44
N THR A 69 5.04 -6.43 3.11
CA THR A 69 5.79 -6.10 4.33
C THR A 69 4.99 -6.55 5.55
N PRO A 70 5.64 -6.69 6.73
CA PRO A 70 4.92 -6.97 7.98
C PRO A 70 3.85 -5.92 8.34
N LEU A 71 3.87 -4.74 7.70
CA LEU A 71 2.88 -3.70 7.94
C LEU A 71 1.50 -4.07 7.38
N LEU A 72 1.43 -4.90 6.35
CA LEU A 72 0.15 -5.31 5.75
C LEU A 72 -0.73 -6.11 6.72
N ASP A 73 -0.15 -6.74 7.74
CA ASP A 73 -0.89 -7.50 8.76
C ASP A 73 -1.78 -6.61 9.64
N PHE A 74 -1.50 -5.32 9.72
CA PHE A 74 -2.33 -4.34 10.43
C PHE A 74 -3.54 -3.87 9.59
N PHE A 75 -3.58 -4.19 8.30
CA PHE A 75 -4.61 -3.74 7.35
C PHE A 75 -5.30 -4.91 6.63
N PRO A 76 -6.04 -5.78 7.35
CA PRO A 76 -6.67 -6.95 6.74
C PRO A 76 -7.65 -6.61 5.61
N GLU A 77 -8.31 -5.44 5.64
CA GLU A 77 -9.17 -5.01 4.51
C GLU A 77 -8.37 -4.75 3.24
N VAL A 78 -7.17 -4.16 3.37
CA VAL A 78 -6.26 -3.92 2.24
C VAL A 78 -5.72 -5.26 1.71
N ARG A 79 -5.30 -6.16 2.61
CA ARG A 79 -4.87 -7.51 2.25
C ARG A 79 -5.96 -8.26 1.48
N ASN A 80 -7.20 -8.16 1.93
CA ASN A 80 -8.34 -8.77 1.25
C ASN A 80 -8.49 -8.24 -0.18
N ILE A 81 -8.48 -6.92 -0.40
CA ILE A 81 -8.55 -6.36 -1.76
C ILE A 81 -7.41 -6.88 -2.64
N LEU A 82 -6.18 -6.86 -2.14
CA LEU A 82 -5.02 -7.31 -2.90
C LEU A 82 -5.17 -8.77 -3.34
N ASN A 83 -5.67 -9.64 -2.47
CA ASN A 83 -5.89 -11.06 -2.78
C ASN A 83 -6.97 -11.29 -3.83
N HIS A 84 -7.90 -10.35 -3.99
CA HIS A 84 -8.95 -10.42 -5.00
C HIS A 84 -8.51 -9.95 -6.40
N LEU A 85 -7.37 -9.25 -6.50
CA LEU A 85 -6.82 -8.87 -7.79
C LEU A 85 -6.27 -10.11 -8.51
N ALA A 86 -6.92 -10.49 -9.61
CA ALA A 86 -6.55 -11.62 -10.47
C ALA A 86 -5.37 -11.29 -11.41
N CYS A 87 -4.35 -10.62 -10.87
CA CYS A 87 -3.12 -10.27 -11.57
C CYS A 87 -1.91 -10.38 -10.65
N ASP A 88 -0.74 -10.50 -11.28
CA ASP A 88 0.54 -10.46 -10.59
C ASP A 88 0.77 -9.09 -9.98
N LYS A 89 1.25 -9.07 -8.74
CA LYS A 89 1.40 -7.85 -7.97
C LYS A 89 2.86 -7.40 -8.00
N THR A 90 3.26 -6.81 -9.11
CA THR A 90 4.67 -6.59 -9.49
C THR A 90 5.26 -5.24 -9.06
N SER A 91 4.44 -4.35 -8.50
CA SER A 91 4.83 -3.02 -8.00
C SER A 91 3.90 -2.52 -6.90
#